data_AF-A0A8J6M131-F1
#
_entry.id   AF-A0A8J6M131-F1
#
_cell.length_a   1.000
_cell.length_b   1.000
_cell.length_c   1.000
_cell.angle_alpha   90.00
_cell.angle_beta   90.00
_cell.angle_gamma   90.00
#
_symmetry.space_group_name_H-M   'P 1'
#
loop_
_entity.id
_entity.type
_entity.pdbx_description
1 polymer ?
#
loop_
_entity_poly.entity_id
_entity_poly.type
_entity_poly.pdbx_seq_one_letter_code
_entity_poly.pdbx_strand_id
1 'polypeptide(L)'
;MDIDIRHIAKLANLKIEEKDFARYQKQMQDIIAMVESLPEQKDFDQRPDPADAMELREDIVKPSMPREKLLAGAPQVEAGCVVVPKTVSE
;
A
#
# COMPACT_ATOMS: atom_id res chain seq x y z
N MET A 1 22.70 -10.13 -1.59
CA MET A 1 21.57 -9.67 -2.43
C MET A 1 21.74 -8.18 -2.65
N ASP A 2 21.83 -7.73 -3.90
CA ASP A 2 21.79 -6.31 -4.21
C ASP A 2 20.33 -5.86 -4.28
N ILE A 3 19.94 -4.95 -3.38
CA ILE A 3 18.58 -4.44 -3.28
C ILE A 3 18.48 -3.19 -4.15
N ASP A 4 17.65 -3.24 -5.19
CA ASP A 4 17.35 -2.08 -6.01
C ASP A 4 16.28 -1.20 -5.36
N ILE A 5 16.74 -0.22 -4.58
CA ILE A 5 15.87 0.77 -3.93
C ILE A 5 15.12 1.63 -4.96
N ARG A 6 15.67 1.86 -6.16
CA ARG A 6 14.99 2.66 -7.20
C ARG A 6 13.77 1.93 -7.72
N HIS A 7 13.90 0.62 -7.96
CA HIS A 7 12.79 -0.21 -8.39
C HIS A 7 11.67 -0.27 -7.34
N ILE A 8 12.04 -0.51 -6.08
CA ILE A 8 11.07 -0.59 -4.98
C ILE A 8 10.36 0.75 -4.76
N ALA A 9 11.09 1.87 -4.79
CA ALA A 9 10.52 3.20 -4.65
C ALA A 9 9.51 3.51 -5.76
N LYS A 10 9.78 3.08 -7.00
CA LYS A 10 8.85 3.22 -8.12
C LYS A 10 7.55 2.43 -7.87
N LEU A 11 7.65 1.19 -7.41
CA LEU A 11 6.47 0.35 -7.10
C LEU A 11 5.62 0.95 -5.97
N ALA A 12 6.28 1.53 -4.96
CA ALA A 12 5.62 2.16 -3.81
C ALA A 12 5.13 3.59 -4.07
N ASN A 13 5.34 4.14 -5.28
CA ASN A 13 5.07 5.53 -5.62
C ASN A 13 5.75 6.54 -4.65
N LEU A 14 7.01 6.28 -4.32
CA LEU A 14 7.82 7.12 -3.43
C LEU A 14 8.90 7.86 -4.22
N LYS A 15 8.97 9.18 -4.03
CA LYS A 15 10.07 10.00 -4.54
C LYS A 15 11.20 10.03 -3.50
N ILE A 16 12.36 9.51 -3.86
CA ILE A 16 13.57 9.47 -3.03
C ILE A 16 14.66 10.32 -3.67
N GLU A 17 15.34 11.13 -2.86
CA GLU A 17 16.49 11.92 -3.28
C GLU A 17 17.71 11.02 -3.53
N GLU A 18 18.54 11.34 -4.53
CA GLU A 18 19.65 10.45 -4.92
C GLU A 18 20.67 10.18 -3.82
N LYS A 19 20.92 11.19 -2.98
CA LYS A 19 21.81 11.13 -1.81
C LYS A 19 21.38 10.08 -0.78
N ASP A 20 20.08 9.77 -0.71
CA ASP A 20 19.52 8.89 0.32
C ASP A 20 19.48 7.42 -0.12
N PHE A 21 19.73 7.10 -1.40
CA PHE A 21 19.69 5.72 -1.89
C PHE A 21 20.65 4.79 -1.16
N ALA A 22 21.91 5.21 -0.96
CA ALA A 22 22.91 4.39 -0.26
C ALA A 22 22.51 4.12 1.19
N ARG A 23 21.90 5.10 1.86
CA ARG A 23 21.38 4.94 3.22
C ARG A 23 20.24 3.93 3.26
N TYR A 24 19.25 4.08 2.39
CA TYR A 24 18.09 3.19 2.36
C TYR A 24 18.45 1.78 1.91
N GLN A 25 19.43 1.62 1.02
CA GLN A 25 19.93 0.30 0.64
C GLN A 25 20.50 -0.43 1.85
N LYS A 26 21.35 0.23 2.64
CA LYS A 26 21.90 -0.34 3.87
C LYS A 26 20.80 -0.67 4.88
N GLN A 27 19.89 0.27 5.15
CA GLN A 27 18.80 0.05 6.10
C GLN A 27 17.91 -1.12 5.69
N MET A 28 17.62 -1.27 4.39
CA MET A 28 16.82 -2.40 3.90
C MET A 28 17.58 -3.72 4.05
N GLN A 29 18.89 -3.75 3.81
CA GLN A 29 19.72 -4.93 4.08
C GLN A 29 19.69 -5.32 5.56
N ASP A 30 19.80 -4.33 6.47
CA ASP A 30 19.74 -4.57 7.92
C ASP A 30 18.37 -5.13 8.34
N ILE A 31 17.27 -4.61 7.76
CA ILE A 31 15.90 -5.11 8.01
C ILE A 31 15.74 -6.55 7.53
N ILE A 32 16.21 -6.87 6.33
CA ILE A 32 16.14 -8.24 5.81
C ILE A 32 16.96 -9.19 6.67
N ALA A 33 18.17 -8.81 7.05
CA ALA A 33 19.01 -9.61 7.94
C ALA A 33 18.33 -9.86 9.31
N MET A 34 17.63 -8.86 9.85
CA MET A 34 16.82 -9.03 11.06
C MET A 34 15.69 -10.04 10.83
N VAL A 35 14.96 -9.95 9.71
CA VAL A 35 13.87 -10.90 9.39
C VAL A 35 14.39 -12.32 9.19
N GLU A 36 15.56 -12.49 8.57
CA GLU A 36 16.23 -13.79 8.42
C GLU A 36 16.68 -14.38 9.76
N SER A 37 16.92 -13.54 10.78
CA SER A 37 17.27 -13.99 12.13
C SER A 37 16.08 -14.47 12.96
N LEU A 38 14.85 -14.31 12.45
CA LEU A 38 13.66 -14.78 13.16
C LEU A 38 13.67 -16.31 13.26
N PRO A 39 13.31 -16.87 14.43
CA PRO A 39 13.29 -18.31 14.62
C PRO A 39 12.23 -18.96 13.70
N GLU A 40 12.54 -20.14 13.17
CA GLU A 40 11.57 -20.92 12.40
C GLU A 40 10.33 -21.24 13.25
N GLN A 41 9.17 -20.75 12.81
CA GLN A 41 7.90 -21.08 13.43
C GLN A 41 7.44 -22.46 12.93
N LYS A 42 7.60 -23.48 13.79
CA LYS A 42 7.25 -24.88 13.48
C LYS A 42 5.74 -25.17 13.54
N ASP A 43 5.00 -24.34 14.25
CA ASP A 43 3.56 -24.52 14.51
C ASP A 43 2.69 -23.64 13.61
N PHE A 44 3.15 -23.36 12.37
CA PHE A 44 2.33 -22.63 11.39
C PHE A 44 1.32 -23.59 10.76
N ASP A 45 0.10 -23.65 11.30
CA ASP A 45 -1.01 -24.33 10.65
C ASP A 45 -1.36 -23.57 9.36
N GLN A 46 -0.99 -24.14 8.21
CA GLN A 46 -1.22 -23.53 6.90
C GLN A 46 -2.68 -23.62 6.44
N ARG A 47 -3.56 -24.21 7.25
CA ARG A 47 -4.98 -24.28 6.91
C ARG A 47 -5.61 -22.90 7.11
N PRO A 48 -6.52 -22.48 6.21
CA PRO A 48 -7.35 -21.30 6.44
C PRO A 48 -8.05 -21.42 7.79
N ASP A 49 -8.06 -20.36 8.59
CA ASP A 49 -8.80 -20.34 9.84
C ASP A 49 -10.30 -20.55 9.52
N PRO A 50 -10.95 -21.58 10.07
CA PRO A 50 -12.39 -21.78 9.88
C PRO A 50 -13.23 -20.59 10.37
N ALA A 51 -12.71 -19.76 11.28
CA ALA A 51 -13.36 -18.53 11.72
C ALA A 51 -13.33 -17.43 10.64
N ASP A 52 -12.37 -17.47 9.71
CA ASP A 52 -12.24 -16.53 8.58
C ASP A 52 -12.99 -17.05 7.33
N ALA A 53 -14.16 -17.65 7.54
CA ALA A 53 -15.00 -18.08 6.44
C ALA A 53 -15.41 -16.88 5.57
N MET A 54 -15.48 -17.09 4.24
CA MET A 54 -15.90 -16.05 3.32
C MET A 54 -17.36 -15.67 3.58
N GLU A 55 -17.59 -14.46 4.08
CA GLU A 55 -18.92 -13.89 4.26
C GLU A 55 -19.32 -13.06 3.05
N LEU A 56 -20.47 -13.38 2.46
CA LEU A 56 -21.06 -12.59 1.38
C LEU A 56 -21.94 -11.49 1.96
N ARG A 57 -21.71 -10.26 1.51
CA ARG A 57 -22.61 -9.14 1.80
C ARG A 57 -23.93 -9.33 1.04
N GLU A 58 -25.04 -9.12 1.73
CA GLU A 58 -26.37 -9.10 1.12
C GLU A 58 -26.50 -7.99 0.06
N ASP A 59 -27.20 -8.29 -1.03
CA ASP A 59 -27.47 -7.35 -2.12
C ASP A 59 -28.64 -6.40 -1.80
N ILE A 60 -28.42 -5.55 -0.80
CA ILE A 60 -29.40 -4.56 -0.33
C ILE A 60 -28.84 -3.16 -0.55
N VAL A 61 -29.62 -2.31 -1.23
CA VAL A 61 -29.29 -0.91 -1.47
C VAL A 61 -29.25 -0.14 -0.14
N LYS A 62 -28.15 0.58 0.11
CA LYS A 62 -27.99 1.48 1.24
C LYS A 62 -27.78 2.91 0.76
N PRO A 63 -28.19 3.95 1.52
CA PRO A 63 -27.93 5.33 1.16
C PRO A 63 -26.43 5.59 0.98
N SER A 64 -26.05 6.22 -0.14
CA SER A 64 -24.67 6.66 -0.36
C SER A 64 -24.31 7.83 0.56
N MET A 65 -23.02 8.03 0.82
CA MET A 65 -22.55 9.15 1.63
C MET A 65 -22.81 10.49 0.91
N PRO A 66 -23.19 11.57 1.63
CA PRO A 66 -23.36 12.89 1.02
C PRO A 66 -22.09 13.35 0.31
N ARG A 67 -22.25 13.88 -0.90
CA ARG A 67 -21.13 14.30 -1.76
C ARG A 67 -20.24 15.33 -1.07
N GLU A 68 -20.84 16.24 -0.32
CA GLU A 68 -20.14 17.29 0.42
C GLU A 68 -19.20 16.70 1.47
N LYS A 69 -19.61 15.62 2.14
CA LYS A 69 -18.78 14.91 3.13
C LYS A 69 -17.64 14.14 2.46
N LEU A 70 -17.90 13.50 1.32
CA LEU A 70 -16.89 12.76 0.57
C LEU A 70 -15.77 13.68 0.04
N LEU A 71 -16.14 14.86 -0.45
CA LEU A 71 -15.21 15.79 -1.09
C LEU A 71 -14.48 16.70 -0.08
N ALA A 72 -14.85 16.70 1.19
CA ALA A 72 -14.27 17.58 2.21
C ALA A 72 -12.76 17.38 2.42
N GLY A 73 -12.23 16.18 2.13
CA GLY A 73 -10.80 15.86 2.25
C GLY A 73 -10.02 15.95 0.93
N ALA A 74 -10.67 16.32 -0.18
CA ALA A 74 -10.02 16.33 -1.48
C ALA A 74 -9.13 17.59 -1.64
N PRO A 75 -7.90 17.47 -2.16
CA PRO A 75 -7.01 18.62 -2.35
C PRO A 75 -7.58 19.71 -3.27
N GLN A 76 -8.33 19.31 -4.30
CA GLN A 76 -9.00 20.22 -5.22
C GLN A 76 -10.30 19.58 -5.72
N VAL A 77 -11.35 20.39 -5.78
CA VAL A 77 -12.69 19.96 -6.18
C VAL A 77 -13.25 20.94 -7.21
N GLU A 78 -13.79 20.42 -8.30
CA GLU A 78 -14.44 21.23 -9.34
C GLU A 78 -15.65 20.48 -9.89
N ALA A 79 -16.79 21.16 -10.02
CA ALA A 79 -18.06 20.59 -10.52
C ALA A 79 -18.50 19.27 -9.84
N GLY A 80 -18.09 19.03 -8.59
CA GLY A 80 -18.38 17.79 -7.85
C GLY A 80 -17.42 16.63 -8.14
N CYS A 81 -16.30 16.88 -8.82
CA CYS A 81 -15.25 15.92 -9.11
C CYS A 81 -13.98 16.23 -8.30
N VAL A 82 -13.19 15.19 -7.99
CA VAL A 82 -11.82 15.35 -7.48
C VAL A 82 -10.90 15.66 -8.66
N VAL A 83 -10.20 16.78 -8.59
CA VAL A 83 -9.31 17.23 -9.67
C VAL A 83 -7.93 16.62 -9.46
N VAL A 84 -7.39 16.01 -10.51
CA VAL A 84 -6.05 15.43 -10.55
C VAL A 84 -5.32 15.89 -11.80
N PRO A 85 -3.96 15.90 -11.82
CA PRO A 85 -3.21 16.13 -13.04
C PRO A 85 -3.65 15.16 -14.13
N LYS A 86 -3.79 15.65 -15.36
CA LYS A 86 -4.19 14.83 -16.50
C LYS A 86 -3.19 13.68 -16.65
N THR A 87 -3.69 12.45 -16.59
CA THR A 87 -2.91 11.27 -16.95
C THR A 87 -2.69 11.30 -18.47
N VAL A 88 -1.45 11.42 -18.91
CA VAL A 88 -1.06 11.03 -20.25
C VAL A 88 -0.76 9.54 -20.20
N SER A 89 -1.52 8.75 -20.96
CA SER A 89 -1.03 7.43 -21.38
C SER A 89 0.16 7.67 -22.31
N GLU A 90 1.28 6.98 -22.08
CA GLU A 90 2.26 6.78 -23.16
C GLU A 90 1.60 6.14 -24.39
#